data_AF-A0A7Y6CIU9-F1
#
_entry.id   AF-A0A7Y6CIU9-F1
#
_cell.length_a   1.000
_cell.length_b   1.000
_cell.length_c   1.000
_cell.angle_alpha   90.00
_cell.angle_beta   90.00
_cell.angle_gamma   90.00
#
_symmetry.space_group_name_H-M   'P 1'
#
loop_
_entity.id
_entity.type
_entity.pdbx_description
1 polymer ?
#
loop_
_entity_poly.entity_id
_entity_poly.type
_entity_poly.pdbx_seq_one_letter_code
_entity_poly.pdbx_strand_id
1 'polypeptide(L)'
;MSDHISGPRALADPIADITDVYAFPSPERPGWLVLVMNTLPFAPADGRFSDGLMYRFRLRPTEVDPAARRVRVAESPEWVVECVFEAPSVDGAQQGRVTRPDGELISFDVGDEAGKDDGAGIRAFAGPRWDPFIMDAPAGLRTIAEQRLAFTRPGSIYLDGKNVLALVVELDCGDVLDHVGPVAVVAETATRGTFSVRIERVGRPEVKNLLLGPKQFDEVNRDLEIRDLYNMEDGFHLGSSYAGAYRARLNANLQFWDGLDGIVQWPLDESGSHPLTELVLADHLVVDPSRPYVERGSFLEIERSVLAGDAPKTCGGRALNDDVIDVLYNLWINAGQGPAISDGVDASSRPASSDFPYLAPPNANPPAPPAHI
;
A
#
# COMPACT_ATOMS: atom_id res chain seq x y z
N MET A 1 -8.71 -3.00 -2.75
CA MET A 1 -7.56 -3.71 -3.34
C MET A 1 -6.87 -2.84 -4.37
N SER A 2 -5.90 -2.02 -3.94
CA SER A 2 -4.98 -1.27 -4.82
C SER A 2 -3.77 -2.06 -5.29
N ASP A 3 -3.57 -3.20 -4.65
CA ASP A 3 -2.67 -4.27 -5.00
C ASP A 3 -3.48 -5.57 -4.96
N HIS A 4 -3.09 -6.59 -5.72
CA HIS A 4 -3.57 -7.99 -5.64
C HIS A 4 -3.14 -8.71 -6.92
N ILE A 5 -3.13 -10.05 -6.89
CA ILE A 5 -2.92 -10.90 -8.08
C ILE A 5 -1.63 -10.47 -8.81
N SER A 6 -0.61 -10.15 -8.02
CA SER A 6 0.60 -9.51 -8.52
C SER A 6 1.69 -10.52 -8.94
N GLY A 7 1.28 -11.77 -9.21
CA GLY A 7 2.17 -12.81 -9.72
C GLY A 7 1.60 -14.21 -9.50
N PRO A 8 2.20 -15.25 -10.11
CA PRO A 8 1.80 -16.64 -9.89
C PRO A 8 1.85 -17.07 -8.42
N ARG A 9 2.77 -16.54 -7.58
CA ARG A 9 2.81 -16.89 -6.16
C ARG A 9 1.61 -16.34 -5.39
N ALA A 10 1.26 -15.07 -5.60
CA ALA A 10 0.09 -14.45 -4.98
C ALA A 10 -1.23 -15.14 -5.41
N LEU A 11 -1.30 -15.58 -6.67
CA LEU A 11 -2.43 -16.39 -7.17
C LEU A 11 -2.50 -17.78 -6.53
N ALA A 12 -1.35 -18.44 -6.35
CA ALA A 12 -1.30 -19.78 -5.77
C ALA A 12 -1.58 -19.78 -4.26
N ASP A 13 -1.31 -18.67 -3.57
CA ASP A 13 -1.55 -18.50 -2.13
C ASP A 13 -2.29 -17.18 -1.83
N PRO A 14 -3.60 -17.09 -2.11
CA PRO A 14 -4.36 -15.84 -1.98
C PRO A 14 -4.39 -15.25 -0.58
N ILE A 15 -4.16 -16.05 0.48
CA ILE A 15 -4.12 -15.54 1.85
C ILE A 15 -2.86 -14.72 2.14
N ALA A 16 -1.80 -14.88 1.32
CA ALA A 16 -0.60 -14.06 1.35
C ALA A 16 -0.67 -12.81 0.46
N ASP A 17 -1.66 -12.73 -0.44
CA ASP A 17 -1.83 -11.63 -1.39
C ASP A 17 -2.23 -10.35 -0.65
N ILE A 18 -1.31 -9.38 -0.60
CA ILE A 18 -1.55 -8.06 -0.02
C ILE A 18 -2.46 -7.30 -0.98
N THR A 19 -3.55 -6.77 -0.43
CA THR A 19 -4.52 -5.99 -1.20
C THR A 19 -4.30 -4.49 -1.06
N ASP A 20 -3.88 -4.04 0.13
CA ASP A 20 -3.63 -2.63 0.41
C ASP A 20 -2.69 -2.46 1.62
N VAL A 21 -1.93 -1.37 1.60
CA VAL A 21 -1.13 -0.89 2.75
C VAL A 21 -1.50 0.56 3.04
N TYR A 22 -1.68 0.88 4.33
CA TYR A 22 -1.93 2.23 4.82
C TYR A 22 -0.97 2.56 5.96
N ALA A 23 -0.55 3.82 6.03
CA ALA A 23 0.27 4.33 7.12
C ALA A 23 -0.10 5.79 7.37
N PHE A 24 -0.59 6.11 8.56
CA PHE A 24 -1.04 7.46 8.90
C PHE A 24 -0.90 7.73 10.40
N PRO A 25 -0.63 8.98 10.83
CA PRO A 25 -0.62 9.32 12.25
C PRO A 25 -1.96 8.95 12.89
N SER A 26 -1.94 8.46 14.13
CA SER A 26 -3.18 8.14 14.83
C SER A 26 -4.05 9.39 15.00
N PRO A 27 -5.34 9.35 14.60
CA PRO A 27 -6.28 10.43 14.90
C PRO A 27 -6.61 10.54 16.39
N GLU A 28 -6.41 9.46 17.17
CA GLU A 28 -6.75 9.39 18.60
C GLU A 28 -5.54 9.70 19.50
N ARG A 29 -4.32 9.37 19.04
CA ARG A 29 -3.10 9.36 19.87
C ARG A 29 -1.95 10.12 19.20
N PRO A 30 -1.71 11.40 19.55
CA PRO A 30 -0.59 12.16 18.99
C PRO A 30 0.76 11.46 19.20
N GLY A 31 1.60 11.45 18.16
CA GLY A 31 2.90 10.76 18.17
C GLY A 31 2.84 9.25 17.95
N TRP A 32 1.64 8.68 17.78
CA TRP A 32 1.45 7.29 17.39
C TRP A 32 1.24 7.17 15.88
N LEU A 33 1.64 6.03 15.33
CA LEU A 33 1.49 5.67 13.92
C LEU A 33 0.55 4.48 13.78
N VAL A 34 -0.43 4.59 12.88
CA VAL A 34 -1.30 3.49 12.48
C VAL A 34 -0.72 2.86 11.21
N LEU A 35 -0.55 1.55 11.24
CA LEU A 35 -0.15 0.71 10.12
C LEU A 35 -1.26 -0.28 9.82
N VAL A 36 -1.69 -0.35 8.56
CA VAL A 36 -2.71 -1.31 8.12
C VAL A 36 -2.17 -2.09 6.94
N MET A 37 -2.30 -3.42 7.00
CA MET A 37 -2.07 -4.33 5.90
C MET A 37 -3.35 -5.12 5.68
N ASN A 38 -3.93 -4.97 4.49
CA ASN A 38 -5.03 -5.80 4.05
C ASN A 38 -4.49 -6.95 3.20
N THR A 39 -5.00 -8.16 3.38
CA THR A 39 -4.66 -9.37 2.64
C THR A 39 -5.92 -10.14 2.27
N LEU A 40 -5.79 -11.23 1.51
CA LEU A 40 -6.90 -12.11 1.11
C LEU A 40 -8.03 -11.36 0.39
N PRO A 41 -7.93 -11.17 -0.94
CA PRO A 41 -9.02 -10.60 -1.72
C PRO A 41 -10.28 -11.45 -1.57
N PHE A 42 -11.46 -10.81 -1.45
CA PHE A 42 -12.75 -11.51 -1.24
C PHE A 42 -12.79 -12.37 0.03
N ALA A 43 -12.21 -11.90 1.13
CA ALA A 43 -12.20 -12.64 2.39
C ALA A 43 -13.64 -13.02 2.84
N PRO A 44 -13.88 -14.23 3.37
CA PRO A 44 -15.16 -14.55 3.96
C PRO A 44 -15.39 -13.74 5.25
N ALA A 45 -16.65 -13.59 5.66
CA ALA A 45 -17.00 -12.81 6.86
C ALA A 45 -16.40 -13.37 8.15
N ASP A 46 -16.04 -14.66 8.15
CA ASP A 46 -15.40 -15.40 9.23
C ASP A 46 -13.96 -15.81 8.89
N GLY A 47 -13.30 -15.12 7.95
CA GLY A 47 -11.92 -15.38 7.55
C GLY A 47 -10.94 -15.40 8.72
N ARG A 48 -9.86 -16.19 8.57
CA ARG A 48 -8.77 -16.34 9.53
C ARG A 48 -7.42 -16.18 8.84
N PHE A 49 -6.42 -15.78 9.62
CA PHE A 49 -5.05 -15.64 9.12
C PHE A 49 -4.36 -17.00 9.07
N SER A 50 -3.35 -17.12 8.21
CA SER A 50 -2.56 -18.34 8.09
C SER A 50 -1.56 -18.45 9.24
N ASP A 51 -1.45 -19.63 9.85
CA ASP A 51 -0.39 -19.94 10.81
C ASP A 51 0.97 -20.22 10.14
N GLY A 52 0.95 -20.42 8.82
CA GLY A 52 2.12 -20.61 7.95
C GLY A 52 2.70 -19.34 7.35
N LEU A 53 2.20 -18.15 7.72
CA LEU A 53 2.69 -16.86 7.21
C LEU A 53 3.20 -15.94 8.32
N MET A 54 4.11 -15.05 7.93
CA MET A 54 4.56 -13.88 8.68
C MET A 54 4.11 -12.64 7.92
N TYR A 55 3.55 -11.68 8.65
CA TYR A 55 3.06 -10.41 8.12
C TYR A 55 3.91 -9.30 8.73
N ARG A 56 4.62 -8.52 7.91
CA ARG A 56 5.59 -7.55 8.42
C ARG A 56 5.33 -6.16 7.91
N PHE A 57 5.46 -5.19 8.82
CA PHE A 57 5.74 -3.81 8.46
C PHE A 57 7.22 -3.55 8.70
N ARG A 58 7.88 -2.97 7.70
CA ARG A 58 9.29 -2.57 7.78
C ARG A 58 9.33 -1.06 7.67
N LEU A 59 9.99 -0.42 8.64
CA LEU A 59 10.09 1.02 8.76
C LEU A 59 11.55 1.47 8.80
N ARG A 60 11.84 2.61 8.18
CA ARG A 60 13.17 3.23 8.25
C ARG A 60 13.04 4.74 8.41
N PRO A 61 13.93 5.40 9.20
CA PRO A 61 13.95 6.85 9.27
C PRO A 61 14.15 7.45 7.87
N THR A 62 13.51 8.59 7.61
CA THR A 62 13.56 9.24 6.30
C THR A 62 13.97 10.70 6.43
N GLU A 63 15.00 11.09 5.70
CA GLU A 63 15.42 12.48 5.54
C GLU A 63 14.58 13.14 4.45
N VAL A 64 13.99 14.28 4.78
CA VAL A 64 13.16 15.08 3.86
C VAL A 64 13.84 16.44 3.67
N ASP A 65 14.41 16.67 2.49
CA ASP A 65 15.13 17.90 2.14
C ASP A 65 14.50 18.54 0.89
N PRO A 66 13.58 19.50 1.07
CA PRO A 66 12.98 20.25 -0.03
C PRO A 66 13.98 21.05 -0.85
N ALA A 67 15.01 21.63 -0.21
CA ALA A 67 15.98 22.47 -0.90
C ALA A 67 16.85 21.64 -1.86
N ALA A 68 17.19 20.41 -1.48
CA ALA A 68 17.86 19.44 -2.33
C ALA A 68 16.90 18.63 -3.23
N ARG A 69 15.58 18.86 -3.13
CA ARG A 69 14.53 18.07 -3.79
C ARG A 69 14.70 16.56 -3.59
N ARG A 70 14.99 16.16 -2.36
CA ARG A 70 15.36 14.78 -2.02
C ARG A 70 14.57 14.26 -0.83
N VAL A 71 13.96 13.09 -1.03
CA VAL A 71 13.51 12.22 0.06
C VAL A 71 14.45 11.02 0.10
N ARG A 72 15.13 10.80 1.23
CA ARG A 72 16.14 9.75 1.37
C ARG A 72 15.82 8.87 2.57
N VAL A 73 15.54 7.60 2.31
CA VAL A 73 15.41 6.58 3.34
C VAL A 73 16.81 6.25 3.90
N ALA A 74 16.94 6.23 5.21
CA ALA A 74 18.17 5.83 5.88
C ALA A 74 18.50 4.35 5.62
N GLU A 75 19.77 3.97 5.67
CA GLU A 75 20.16 2.56 5.57
C GLU A 75 19.94 1.81 6.89
N SER A 76 20.02 2.53 8.01
CA SER A 76 19.84 2.01 9.37
C SER A 76 19.43 3.13 10.34
N PRO A 77 18.74 2.81 11.46
CA PRO A 77 18.19 1.50 11.79
C PRO A 77 17.04 1.12 10.86
N GLU A 78 16.70 -0.18 10.85
CA GLU A 78 15.45 -0.67 10.29
C GLU A 78 14.64 -1.27 11.44
N TRP A 79 13.39 -0.85 11.55
CA TRP A 79 12.44 -1.39 12.51
C TRP A 79 11.51 -2.35 11.80
N VAL A 80 11.39 -3.56 12.34
CA VAL A 80 10.49 -4.58 11.82
C VAL A 80 9.44 -4.88 12.87
N VAL A 81 8.17 -4.69 12.49
CA VAL A 81 7.02 -5.12 13.29
C VAL A 81 6.46 -6.36 12.60
N GLU A 82 6.62 -7.52 13.24
CA GLU A 82 6.22 -8.81 12.68
C GLU A 82 5.00 -9.37 13.40
N CYS A 83 3.98 -9.73 12.64
CA CYS A 83 2.79 -10.40 13.14
C CYS A 83 2.74 -11.86 12.65
N VAL A 84 2.45 -12.76 13.57
CA VAL A 84 2.21 -14.19 13.28
C VAL A 84 0.95 -14.66 13.98
N PHE A 85 0.34 -15.71 13.45
CA PHE A 85 -0.90 -16.26 13.98
C PHE A 85 -0.72 -17.73 14.35
N GLU A 86 -1.46 -18.18 15.34
CA GLU A 86 -1.60 -19.60 15.66
C GLU A 86 -2.69 -20.23 14.77
N ALA A 87 -2.69 -21.55 14.65
CA ALA A 87 -3.78 -22.25 13.98
C ALA A 87 -5.12 -21.94 14.68
N PRO A 88 -6.21 -21.67 13.93
CA PRO A 88 -7.52 -21.52 14.55
C PRO A 88 -7.92 -22.78 15.32
N SER A 89 -8.52 -22.60 16.50
CA SER A 89 -9.10 -23.70 17.27
C SER A 89 -10.37 -24.24 16.59
N VAL A 90 -10.90 -25.36 17.09
CA VAL A 90 -12.07 -26.03 16.53
C VAL A 90 -13.32 -25.14 16.51
N ASP A 91 -13.45 -24.23 17.47
CA ASP A 91 -14.51 -23.22 17.58
C ASP A 91 -14.21 -21.93 16.80
N GLY A 92 -13.08 -21.88 16.09
CA GLY A 92 -12.67 -20.77 15.24
C GLY A 92 -12.02 -19.61 15.99
N ALA A 93 -11.71 -19.74 17.28
CA ALA A 93 -10.88 -18.73 17.97
C ALA A 93 -9.45 -18.78 17.41
N GLN A 94 -8.78 -17.62 17.33
CA GLN A 94 -7.41 -17.52 16.84
C GLN A 94 -6.66 -16.45 17.65
N GLN A 95 -5.41 -16.76 17.99
CA GLN A 95 -4.49 -15.83 18.64
C GLN A 95 -3.50 -15.27 17.62
N GLY A 96 -3.25 -13.97 17.69
CA GLY A 96 -2.16 -13.29 17.01
C GLY A 96 -1.06 -12.90 17.98
N ARG A 97 0.16 -12.74 17.46
CA ARG A 97 1.29 -12.14 18.18
C ARG A 97 1.96 -11.09 17.32
N VAL A 98 2.24 -9.93 17.91
CA VAL A 98 3.08 -8.89 17.34
C VAL A 98 4.44 -8.93 18.04
N THR A 99 5.51 -8.92 17.25
CA THR A 99 6.90 -8.77 17.73
C THR A 99 7.34 -7.34 17.47
N ARG A 100 7.73 -6.64 18.53
CA ARG A 100 8.34 -5.31 18.49
C ARG A 100 9.74 -5.35 17.86
N PRO A 101 10.28 -4.21 17.39
CA PRO A 101 11.65 -4.14 16.90
C PRO A 101 12.72 -4.55 17.94
N ASP A 102 12.43 -4.41 19.23
CA ASP A 102 13.28 -4.85 20.35
C ASP A 102 13.15 -6.35 20.69
N GLY A 103 12.21 -7.06 20.05
CA GLY A 103 11.94 -8.47 20.26
C GLY A 103 10.86 -8.78 21.31
N GLU A 104 10.26 -7.79 21.97
CA GLU A 104 9.13 -8.01 22.87
C GLU A 104 7.90 -8.51 22.10
N LEU A 105 7.19 -9.48 22.71
CA LEU A 105 6.06 -10.18 22.13
C LEU A 105 4.74 -9.79 22.81
N ILE A 106 3.79 -9.33 22.02
CA ILE A 106 2.46 -8.91 22.47
C ILE A 106 1.42 -9.83 21.82
N SER A 107 0.63 -10.54 22.63
CA SER A 107 -0.44 -11.41 22.14
C SER A 107 -1.79 -10.69 22.14
N PHE A 108 -2.65 -11.00 21.17
CA PHE A 108 -4.00 -10.44 21.06
C PHE A 108 -4.97 -11.44 20.41
N ASP A 109 -6.25 -11.26 20.68
CA ASP A 109 -7.32 -12.08 20.10
C ASP A 109 -7.70 -11.58 18.70
N VAL A 110 -7.75 -12.48 17.72
CA VAL A 110 -8.26 -12.17 16.38
C VAL A 110 -9.76 -11.87 16.50
N GLY A 111 -10.18 -10.70 15.98
CA GLY A 111 -11.54 -10.19 16.05
C GLY A 111 -11.84 -9.29 17.25
N ASP A 112 -10.91 -9.09 18.19
CA ASP A 112 -11.10 -8.14 19.29
C ASP A 112 -10.94 -6.68 18.80
N GLU A 113 -12.08 -6.02 18.57
CA GLU A 113 -12.11 -4.64 18.06
C GLU A 113 -11.59 -3.61 19.07
N ALA A 114 -11.55 -3.94 20.36
CA ALA A 114 -10.91 -3.06 21.33
C ALA A 114 -9.39 -3.03 21.13
N GLY A 115 -8.81 -4.13 20.66
CA GLY A 115 -7.37 -4.34 20.61
C GLY A 115 -6.75 -4.39 22.01
N LYS A 116 -5.76 -5.26 22.20
CA LYS A 116 -5.02 -5.27 23.47
C LYS A 116 -4.07 -4.08 23.52
N ASP A 117 -4.18 -3.28 24.57
CA ASP A 117 -3.26 -2.19 24.92
C ASP A 117 -2.88 -2.35 26.41
N ASP A 118 -1.77 -3.04 26.66
CA ASP A 118 -1.25 -3.30 28.01
C ASP A 118 -0.16 -2.31 28.43
N GLY A 119 -0.04 -1.19 27.72
CA GLY A 119 0.99 -0.18 27.95
C GLY A 119 2.34 -0.51 27.31
N ALA A 120 2.44 -1.57 26.48
CA ALA A 120 3.65 -1.91 25.72
C ALA A 120 3.83 -1.10 24.42
N GLY A 121 3.20 0.08 24.32
CA GLY A 121 3.35 0.97 23.16
C GLY A 121 2.78 0.44 21.84
N ILE A 122 2.05 -0.69 21.85
CA ILE A 122 1.39 -1.27 20.67
C ILE A 122 -0.06 -1.63 21.01
N ARG A 123 -0.96 -1.37 20.05
CA ARG A 123 -2.34 -1.86 20.02
C ARG A 123 -2.59 -2.52 18.67
N ALA A 124 -3.11 -3.75 18.69
CA ALA A 124 -3.27 -4.54 17.48
C ALA A 124 -4.68 -5.13 17.31
N PHE A 125 -5.13 -5.20 16.06
CA PHE A 125 -6.37 -5.84 15.63
C PHE A 125 -6.08 -6.68 14.39
N ALA A 126 -6.73 -7.85 14.29
CA ALA A 126 -6.75 -8.63 13.07
C ALA A 126 -8.12 -9.24 12.85
N GLY A 127 -8.64 -9.19 11.62
CA GLY A 127 -9.87 -9.87 11.25
C GLY A 127 -10.47 -9.39 9.92
N PRO A 128 -11.57 -10.01 9.46
CA PRO A 128 -12.28 -9.56 8.27
C PRO A 128 -12.81 -8.14 8.42
N ARG A 129 -12.60 -7.33 7.37
CA ARG A 129 -13.08 -5.94 7.27
C ARG A 129 -13.61 -5.66 5.88
N TRP A 130 -14.47 -4.65 5.80
CA TRP A 130 -14.89 -4.10 4.52
C TRP A 130 -13.67 -3.55 3.78
N ASP A 131 -13.55 -3.80 2.47
CA ASP A 131 -12.46 -3.25 1.67
C ASP A 131 -12.61 -1.72 1.55
N PRO A 132 -11.70 -0.92 2.13
CA PRO A 132 -11.83 0.52 2.13
C PRO A 132 -11.36 1.16 0.82
N PHE A 133 -10.74 0.41 -0.10
CA PHE A 133 -10.18 0.98 -1.31
C PHE A 133 -11.25 1.47 -2.28
N ILE A 134 -10.96 2.61 -2.90
CA ILE A 134 -11.85 3.34 -3.80
C ILE A 134 -11.18 3.45 -5.16
N MET A 135 -11.84 2.88 -6.17
CA MET A 135 -11.41 2.97 -7.57
C MET A 135 -12.52 2.48 -8.50
N ASP A 136 -12.71 3.15 -9.64
CA ASP A 136 -13.34 2.58 -10.83
C ASP A 136 -12.33 1.74 -11.63
N ALA A 137 -12.00 0.57 -11.10
CA ALA A 137 -11.07 -0.37 -11.74
C ALA A 137 -11.47 -0.75 -13.19
N PRO A 138 -12.77 -1.01 -13.51
CA PRO A 138 -13.20 -1.20 -14.89
C PRO A 138 -12.87 -0.02 -15.81
N ALA A 139 -13.05 1.23 -15.35
CA ALA A 139 -12.67 2.40 -16.12
C ALA A 139 -11.14 2.52 -16.28
N GLY A 140 -10.35 2.22 -15.24
CA GLY A 140 -8.89 2.15 -15.34
C GLY A 140 -8.41 1.15 -16.40
N LEU A 141 -8.96 -0.06 -16.39
CA LEU A 141 -8.65 -1.09 -17.40
C LEU A 141 -9.10 -0.70 -18.81
N ARG A 142 -10.28 -0.08 -18.97
CA ARG A 142 -10.71 0.47 -20.26
C ARG A 142 -9.78 1.58 -20.74
N THR A 143 -9.31 2.46 -19.85
CA THR A 143 -8.36 3.53 -20.19
C THR A 143 -7.08 2.95 -20.79
N ILE A 144 -6.54 1.90 -20.16
CA ILE A 144 -5.37 1.17 -20.66
C ILE A 144 -5.65 0.48 -22.01
N ALA A 145 -6.77 -0.21 -22.13
CA ALA A 145 -7.12 -0.99 -23.33
C ALA A 145 -7.43 -0.10 -24.55
N GLU A 146 -8.12 1.02 -24.32
CA GLU A 146 -8.54 1.94 -25.38
C GLU A 146 -7.53 3.07 -25.61
N GLN A 147 -6.48 3.16 -24.77
CA GLN A 147 -5.44 4.19 -24.83
C GLN A 147 -5.99 5.63 -24.81
N ARG A 148 -7.05 5.83 -24.03
CA ARG A 148 -7.73 7.12 -23.84
C ARG A 148 -8.47 7.10 -22.52
N LEU A 149 -8.65 8.25 -21.88
CA LEU A 149 -9.42 8.33 -20.62
C LEU A 149 -10.85 7.80 -20.81
N ALA A 150 -11.23 6.83 -19.97
CA ALA A 150 -12.53 6.15 -19.99
C ALA A 150 -13.32 6.32 -18.68
N PHE A 151 -12.92 7.28 -17.84
CA PHE A 151 -13.56 7.60 -16.58
C PHE A 151 -14.94 8.26 -16.79
N THR A 152 -15.87 7.99 -15.87
CA THR A 152 -17.24 8.50 -15.89
C THR A 152 -17.61 9.19 -14.59
N ARG A 153 -18.66 10.00 -14.59
CA ARG A 153 -19.19 10.64 -13.38
C ARG A 153 -20.70 10.40 -13.26
N PRO A 154 -21.18 9.66 -12.24
CA PRO A 154 -20.39 8.94 -11.23
C PRO A 154 -19.58 7.78 -11.86
N GLY A 155 -18.48 7.42 -11.20
CA GLY A 155 -17.76 6.17 -11.45
C GLY A 155 -18.47 4.97 -10.80
N SER A 156 -17.93 3.77 -11.00
CA SER A 156 -18.40 2.54 -10.35
C SER A 156 -17.39 2.07 -9.31
N ILE A 157 -17.81 1.97 -8.04
CA ILE A 157 -16.97 1.45 -6.96
C ILE A 157 -16.84 -0.07 -7.14
N TYR A 158 -15.81 -0.53 -7.86
CA TYR A 158 -15.67 -1.95 -8.17
C TYR A 158 -15.49 -2.82 -6.92
N LEU A 159 -14.98 -2.25 -5.84
CA LEU A 159 -14.65 -2.94 -4.59
C LEU A 159 -15.85 -3.02 -3.62
N ASP A 160 -16.96 -2.36 -3.94
CA ASP A 160 -18.17 -2.34 -3.12
C ASP A 160 -18.66 -3.75 -2.76
N GLY A 161 -18.99 -3.96 -1.48
CA GLY A 161 -19.46 -5.23 -0.95
C GLY A 161 -18.38 -6.26 -0.65
N LYS A 162 -17.11 -6.03 -1.02
CA LYS A 162 -16.03 -7.00 -0.79
C LYS A 162 -15.43 -6.84 0.61
N ASN A 163 -14.89 -7.93 1.11
CA ASN A 163 -14.10 -7.96 2.32
C ASN A 163 -12.63 -8.27 2.01
N VAL A 164 -11.78 -7.91 2.96
CA VAL A 164 -10.36 -8.25 3.06
C VAL A 164 -10.07 -8.74 4.48
N LEU A 165 -8.96 -9.45 4.68
CA LEU A 165 -8.38 -9.66 6.01
C LEU A 165 -7.50 -8.46 6.37
N ALA A 166 -7.90 -7.70 7.38
CA ALA A 166 -7.16 -6.53 7.82
C ALA A 166 -6.33 -6.85 9.07
N LEU A 167 -5.05 -6.49 9.05
CA LEU A 167 -4.16 -6.40 10.20
C LEU A 167 -3.88 -4.92 10.46
N VAL A 168 -4.21 -4.46 11.66
CA VAL A 168 -4.00 -3.09 12.11
C VAL A 168 -3.03 -3.12 13.29
N VAL A 169 -1.95 -2.35 13.21
CA VAL A 169 -1.02 -2.10 14.31
C VAL A 169 -0.91 -0.61 14.52
N GLU A 170 -1.35 -0.13 15.67
CA GLU A 170 -1.14 1.23 16.16
C GLU A 170 0.05 1.19 17.13
N LEU A 171 1.08 2.01 16.92
CA LEU A 171 2.29 1.98 17.74
C LEU A 171 2.73 3.39 18.19
N ASP A 172 3.26 3.47 19.41
CA ASP A 172 3.89 4.67 19.97
C ASP A 172 5.28 4.84 19.35
N CYS A 173 5.47 5.85 18.49
CA CYS A 173 6.74 6.01 17.78
C CYS A 173 7.90 6.34 18.74
N GLY A 174 7.63 7.05 19.84
CA GLY A 174 8.66 7.39 20.82
C GLY A 174 9.14 6.17 21.60
N ASP A 175 8.21 5.31 22.05
CA ASP A 175 8.55 4.12 22.82
C ASP A 175 9.06 2.95 21.94
N VAL A 176 8.40 2.70 20.81
CA VAL A 176 8.65 1.50 19.99
C VAL A 176 9.78 1.71 18.99
N LEU A 177 9.95 2.94 18.47
CA LEU A 177 10.95 3.24 17.44
C LEU A 177 12.13 4.07 17.96
N ASP A 178 12.01 4.70 19.15
CA ASP A 178 12.92 5.75 19.64
C ASP A 178 13.10 6.87 18.59
N HIS A 179 12.05 7.16 17.83
CA HIS A 179 12.07 8.13 16.73
C HIS A 179 10.68 8.72 16.48
N VAL A 180 10.58 10.05 16.49
CA VAL A 180 9.34 10.77 16.13
C VAL A 180 9.67 11.79 15.02
N GLY A 181 9.42 11.38 13.78
CA GLY A 181 9.67 12.16 12.57
C GLY A 181 9.46 11.30 11.32
N PRO A 182 9.76 11.79 10.11
CA PRO A 182 9.46 11.07 8.89
C PRO A 182 10.05 9.66 8.84
N VAL A 183 9.23 8.70 8.42
CA VAL A 183 9.58 7.30 8.22
C VAL A 183 9.05 6.80 6.89
N ALA A 184 9.80 5.89 6.28
CA ALA A 184 9.36 5.14 5.12
C ALA A 184 8.77 3.80 5.57
N VAL A 185 7.68 3.37 4.96
CA VAL A 185 6.94 2.15 5.33
C VAL A 185 6.74 1.24 4.13
N VAL A 186 7.09 -0.03 4.30
CA VAL A 186 6.79 -1.14 3.37
C VAL A 186 6.11 -2.26 4.14
N ALA A 187 5.18 -2.95 3.50
CA ALA A 187 4.56 -4.14 4.06
C ALA A 187 4.91 -5.39 3.23
N GLU A 188 5.08 -6.54 3.87
CA GLU A 188 5.38 -7.81 3.19
C GLU A 188 4.71 -9.01 3.87
N THR A 189 4.41 -10.04 3.07
CA THR A 189 4.04 -11.38 3.56
C THR A 189 5.13 -12.38 3.17
N ALA A 190 5.45 -13.30 4.08
CA ALA A 190 6.44 -14.33 3.85
C ALA A 190 6.05 -15.66 4.50
N THR A 191 6.55 -16.77 3.96
CA THR A 191 6.34 -18.10 4.57
C THR A 191 7.01 -18.19 5.93
N ARG A 192 6.29 -18.71 6.92
CA ARG A 192 6.80 -18.98 8.27
C ARG A 192 7.41 -20.38 8.33
N GLY A 193 8.67 -20.48 8.76
CA GLY A 193 9.35 -21.77 8.93
C GLY A 193 10.87 -21.65 8.80
N THR A 194 11.55 -22.79 8.66
CA THR A 194 13.01 -22.84 8.50
C THR A 194 13.49 -22.11 7.24
N PHE A 195 12.66 -22.09 6.20
CA PHE A 195 12.91 -21.34 4.97
C PHE A 195 11.82 -20.30 4.78
N SER A 196 12.21 -19.04 4.84
CA SER A 196 11.32 -17.89 4.66
C SER A 196 11.44 -17.39 3.23
N VAL A 197 10.32 -17.40 2.51
CA VAL A 197 10.19 -16.87 1.15
C VAL A 197 9.20 -15.73 1.22
N ARG A 198 9.63 -14.53 0.82
CA ARG A 198 8.71 -13.42 0.60
C ARG A 198 7.75 -13.80 -0.52
N ILE A 199 6.46 -13.72 -0.28
CA ILE A 199 5.43 -13.97 -1.30
C ILE A 199 5.02 -12.65 -1.93
N GLU A 200 4.82 -11.65 -1.08
CA GLU A 200 4.28 -10.36 -1.49
C GLU A 200 4.97 -9.21 -0.76
N ARG A 201 5.09 -8.06 -1.43
CA ARG A 201 5.43 -6.79 -0.79
C ARG A 201 4.83 -5.60 -1.51
N VAL A 202 4.45 -4.60 -0.74
CA VAL A 202 3.75 -3.40 -1.22
C VAL A 202 4.26 -2.18 -0.47
N GLY A 203 4.57 -1.12 -1.22
CA GLY A 203 4.75 0.21 -0.68
C GLY A 203 3.57 1.12 -1.00
N ARG A 204 3.42 1.48 -2.28
CA ARG A 204 2.40 2.41 -2.77
C ARG A 204 1.31 1.69 -3.56
N PRO A 205 0.07 2.23 -3.51
CA PRO A 205 -1.05 1.70 -4.28
C PRO A 205 -0.76 1.74 -5.79
N GLU A 206 -1.28 0.74 -6.52
CA GLU A 206 -1.31 0.66 -7.98
C GLU A 206 0.04 0.64 -8.72
N VAL A 207 1.18 0.63 -8.02
CA VAL A 207 2.51 0.46 -8.64
C VAL A 207 2.56 -0.84 -9.42
N LYS A 208 2.15 -1.94 -8.80
CA LYS A 208 2.16 -3.24 -9.49
C LYS A 208 1.05 -3.33 -10.52
N ASN A 209 -0.18 -2.92 -10.22
CA ASN A 209 -1.32 -3.15 -11.12
C ASN A 209 -1.41 -2.18 -12.31
N LEU A 210 -1.18 -0.88 -12.13
CA LEU A 210 -1.26 0.12 -13.22
C LEU A 210 0.08 0.45 -13.87
N LEU A 211 1.21 0.22 -13.20
CA LEU A 211 2.54 0.58 -13.73
C LEU A 211 3.44 -0.60 -14.06
N LEU A 212 3.37 -1.73 -13.37
CA LEU A 212 4.17 -2.93 -13.73
C LEU A 212 3.36 -3.97 -14.52
N GLY A 213 2.04 -4.02 -14.31
CA GLY A 213 1.12 -4.98 -14.91
C GLY A 213 0.99 -4.87 -16.44
N PRO A 214 0.71 -3.68 -17.00
CA PRO A 214 0.54 -3.52 -18.44
C PRO A 214 1.82 -3.90 -19.20
N LYS A 215 1.72 -4.87 -20.11
CA LYS A 215 2.86 -5.42 -20.88
C LYS A 215 2.99 -4.79 -22.26
N GLN A 216 1.90 -4.23 -22.80
CA GLN A 216 1.81 -3.82 -24.19
C GLN A 216 2.67 -2.60 -24.55
N PHE A 217 3.00 -1.74 -23.59
CA PHE A 217 3.78 -0.53 -23.82
C PHE A 217 5.29 -0.78 -23.67
N ASP A 218 5.69 -1.77 -22.87
CA ASP A 218 7.08 -2.19 -22.72
C ASP A 218 7.51 -3.02 -23.93
N GLU A 219 8.51 -2.57 -24.68
CA GLU A 219 9.02 -3.28 -25.86
C GLU A 219 10.03 -4.40 -25.53
N VAL A 220 10.49 -4.47 -24.27
CA VAL A 220 11.56 -5.38 -23.84
C VAL A 220 11.00 -6.61 -23.14
N ASN A 221 10.08 -6.45 -22.17
CA ASN A 221 9.69 -7.55 -21.25
C ASN A 221 8.23 -8.03 -21.41
N ARG A 222 7.73 -8.18 -22.64
CA ARG A 222 6.30 -8.45 -22.90
C ARG A 222 5.76 -9.79 -22.38
N ASP A 223 6.62 -10.79 -22.25
CA ASP A 223 6.21 -12.14 -21.84
C ASP A 223 6.47 -12.43 -20.35
N LEU A 224 7.19 -11.55 -19.66
CA LEU A 224 7.56 -11.72 -18.26
C LEU A 224 6.44 -11.21 -17.35
N GLU A 225 6.03 -12.02 -16.37
CA GLU A 225 5.26 -11.51 -15.23
C GLU A 225 6.22 -10.88 -14.21
N ILE A 226 6.60 -9.64 -14.47
CA ILE A 226 7.66 -8.96 -13.73
C ILE A 226 7.26 -8.62 -12.30
N ARG A 227 5.95 -8.53 -12.01
CA ARG A 227 5.43 -8.25 -10.68
C ARG A 227 5.80 -9.36 -9.69
N ASP A 228 5.77 -10.63 -10.12
CA ASP A 228 6.16 -11.77 -9.28
C ASP A 228 7.63 -11.72 -8.84
N LEU A 229 8.52 -11.22 -9.71
CA LEU A 229 9.91 -10.98 -9.38
C LEU A 229 10.05 -9.75 -8.47
N TYR A 230 9.31 -8.69 -8.77
CA TYR A 230 9.30 -7.46 -7.98
C TYR A 230 8.88 -7.72 -6.54
N ASN A 231 7.93 -8.64 -6.32
CA ASN A 231 7.48 -9.08 -5.00
C ASN A 231 8.59 -9.74 -4.18
N MET A 232 9.58 -10.36 -4.84
CA MET A 232 10.72 -10.98 -4.17
C MET A 232 11.79 -9.97 -3.76
N GLU A 233 11.82 -8.78 -4.38
CA GLU A 233 12.81 -7.74 -4.10
C GLU A 233 12.65 -7.17 -2.68
N ASP A 234 13.75 -6.71 -2.09
CA ASP A 234 13.70 -5.94 -0.86
C ASP A 234 13.16 -4.53 -1.15
N GLY A 235 12.06 -4.15 -0.48
CA GLY A 235 11.39 -2.85 -0.68
C GLY A 235 12.24 -1.61 -0.33
N PHE A 236 13.33 -1.77 0.42
CA PHE A 236 14.29 -0.68 0.67
C PHE A 236 15.60 -0.85 -0.11
N HIS A 237 15.83 -1.99 -0.76
CA HIS A 237 17.04 -2.26 -1.51
C HIS A 237 16.78 -3.17 -2.72
N LEU A 238 16.46 -2.54 -3.84
CA LEU A 238 16.23 -3.24 -5.10
C LEU A 238 17.51 -3.94 -5.59
N GLY A 239 17.43 -5.23 -5.88
CA GLY A 239 18.54 -6.00 -6.42
C GLY A 239 18.91 -5.58 -7.84
N SER A 240 20.18 -5.76 -8.21
CA SER A 240 20.68 -5.36 -9.53
C SER A 240 20.22 -6.28 -10.68
N SER A 241 19.84 -7.53 -10.37
CA SER A 241 19.54 -8.57 -11.37
C SER A 241 18.42 -8.19 -12.35
N TYR A 242 17.35 -7.57 -11.84
CA TYR A 242 16.15 -7.22 -12.63
C TYR A 242 15.88 -5.72 -12.68
N ALA A 243 16.75 -4.90 -12.08
CA ALA A 243 16.59 -3.44 -12.00
C ALA A 243 16.34 -2.78 -13.36
N GLY A 244 17.03 -3.24 -14.41
CA GLY A 244 16.81 -2.75 -15.77
C GLY A 244 15.43 -3.09 -16.34
N ALA A 245 14.90 -4.28 -16.03
CA ALA A 245 13.58 -4.70 -16.48
C ALA A 245 12.47 -3.89 -15.78
N TYR A 246 12.60 -3.62 -14.48
CA TYR A 246 11.65 -2.78 -13.76
C TYR A 246 11.65 -1.34 -14.32
N ARG A 247 12.83 -0.75 -14.55
CA ARG A 247 12.95 0.57 -15.18
C ARG A 247 12.33 0.63 -16.57
N ALA A 248 12.61 -0.36 -17.42
CA ALA A 248 12.05 -0.41 -18.76
C ALA A 248 10.51 -0.43 -18.73
N ARG A 249 9.93 -1.28 -17.87
CA ARG A 249 8.48 -1.37 -17.67
C ARG A 249 7.87 -0.06 -17.18
N LEU A 250 8.47 0.54 -16.16
CA LEU A 250 7.99 1.80 -15.58
C LEU A 250 8.12 2.97 -16.56
N ASN A 251 9.26 3.10 -17.24
CA ASN A 251 9.47 4.16 -18.24
C ASN A 251 8.38 4.11 -19.32
N ALA A 252 8.10 2.92 -19.86
CA ALA A 252 7.09 2.74 -20.90
C ALA A 252 5.66 3.06 -20.41
N ASN A 253 5.29 2.53 -19.24
CA ASN A 253 3.93 2.70 -18.73
C ASN A 253 3.68 4.12 -18.19
N LEU A 254 4.67 4.76 -17.56
CA LEU A 254 4.57 6.15 -17.14
C LEU A 254 4.48 7.09 -18.35
N GLN A 255 5.27 6.87 -19.40
CA GLN A 255 5.15 7.63 -20.65
C GLN A 255 3.75 7.49 -21.29
N PHE A 256 3.17 6.28 -21.23
CA PHE A 256 1.79 6.07 -21.67
C PHE A 256 0.81 6.94 -20.89
N TRP A 257 0.89 6.95 -19.54
CA TRP A 257 0.00 7.75 -18.71
C TRP A 257 0.18 9.26 -18.95
N ASP A 258 1.41 9.76 -19.00
CA ASP A 258 1.74 11.17 -19.26
C ASP A 258 1.19 11.67 -20.60
N GLY A 259 1.05 10.79 -21.60
CA GLY A 259 0.51 11.17 -22.92
C GLY A 259 -1.02 11.21 -23.03
N LEU A 260 -1.79 10.77 -22.03
CA LEU A 260 -3.22 10.48 -22.20
C LEU A 260 -4.11 11.70 -22.42
N ASP A 261 -3.70 12.89 -21.96
CA ASP A 261 -4.42 14.15 -22.20
C ASP A 261 -3.91 14.89 -23.45
N GLY A 262 -2.92 14.31 -24.16
CA GLY A 262 -2.28 14.88 -25.33
C GLY A 262 -1.16 15.88 -25.02
N ILE A 263 -0.77 16.05 -23.74
CA ILE A 263 0.28 16.96 -23.29
C ILE A 263 1.32 16.18 -22.48
N VAL A 264 2.56 16.15 -22.97
CA VAL A 264 3.69 15.55 -22.23
C VAL A 264 4.14 16.51 -21.12
N GLN A 265 3.88 16.19 -19.86
CA GLN A 265 4.33 16.96 -18.70
C GLN A 265 5.66 16.44 -18.16
N TRP A 266 5.96 15.16 -18.39
CA TRP A 266 7.14 14.47 -17.91
C TRP A 266 8.02 14.02 -19.08
N PRO A 267 8.71 14.95 -19.77
CA PRO A 267 9.57 14.58 -20.89
C PRO A 267 10.68 13.63 -20.44
N LEU A 268 10.92 12.59 -21.24
CA LEU A 268 12.01 11.63 -21.01
C LEU A 268 13.37 12.35 -21.04
N ASP A 269 14.32 11.84 -20.25
CA ASP A 269 15.70 12.30 -20.31
C ASP A 269 16.46 11.77 -21.55
N GLU A 270 17.74 12.15 -21.68
CA GLU A 270 18.59 11.73 -22.80
C GLU A 270 18.79 10.20 -22.90
N SER A 271 18.59 9.48 -21.79
CA SER A 271 18.67 8.02 -21.72
C SER A 271 17.33 7.32 -22.01
N GLY A 272 16.26 8.09 -22.23
CA GLY A 272 14.89 7.58 -22.37
C GLY A 272 14.23 7.24 -21.04
N SER A 273 14.75 7.73 -19.91
CA SER A 273 14.18 7.48 -18.58
C SER A 273 13.08 8.48 -18.26
N HIS A 274 11.98 7.99 -17.69
CA HIS A 274 10.86 8.81 -17.26
C HIS A 274 11.17 9.48 -15.91
N PRO A 275 10.90 10.78 -15.72
CA PRO A 275 11.24 11.51 -14.49
C PRO A 275 10.70 10.91 -13.19
N LEU A 276 9.54 10.24 -13.25
CA LEU A 276 8.91 9.59 -12.09
C LEU A 276 9.39 8.17 -11.81
N THR A 277 10.25 7.57 -12.64
CA THR A 277 10.62 6.14 -12.50
C THR A 277 11.31 5.83 -11.18
N GLU A 278 12.28 6.64 -10.75
CA GLU A 278 12.96 6.38 -9.47
C GLU A 278 12.06 6.66 -8.26
N LEU A 279 11.13 7.62 -8.37
CA LEU A 279 10.12 7.84 -7.34
C LEU A 279 9.22 6.60 -7.17
N VAL A 280 8.78 6.02 -8.29
CA VAL A 280 7.94 4.81 -8.29
C VAL A 280 8.73 3.58 -7.82
N LEU A 281 10.00 3.43 -8.24
CA LEU A 281 10.86 2.32 -7.79
C LEU A 281 11.17 2.36 -6.30
N ALA A 282 11.21 3.57 -5.72
CA ALA A 282 11.26 3.78 -4.29
C ALA A 282 9.90 3.45 -3.65
N ASP A 283 9.42 2.22 -3.83
CA ASP A 283 8.08 1.74 -3.51
C ASP A 283 7.88 1.55 -2.00
N HIS A 284 7.65 2.67 -1.31
CA HIS A 284 7.31 2.77 0.10
C HIS A 284 6.42 4.00 0.33
N LEU A 285 5.59 4.00 1.38
CA LEU A 285 4.93 5.22 1.85
C LEU A 285 5.92 6.06 2.65
N VAL A 286 5.82 7.39 2.59
CA VAL A 286 6.57 8.30 3.48
C VAL A 286 5.57 9.04 4.37
N VAL A 287 5.67 8.87 5.68
CA VAL A 287 4.75 9.43 6.68
C VAL A 287 5.52 10.08 7.83
N ASP A 288 5.02 11.21 8.32
CA ASP A 288 5.58 11.96 9.44
C ASP A 288 4.62 11.92 10.65
N PRO A 289 4.80 10.97 11.59
CA PRO A 289 3.98 10.85 12.81
C PRO A 289 4.15 12.02 13.79
N SER A 290 5.10 12.93 13.58
CA SER A 290 5.19 14.17 14.36
C SER A 290 4.11 15.20 13.97
N ARG A 291 3.43 14.98 12.84
CA ARG A 291 2.38 15.85 12.30
C ARG A 291 0.98 15.30 12.59
N PRO A 292 -0.04 16.16 12.69
CA PRO A 292 -1.40 15.72 12.90
C PRO A 292 -1.91 14.88 11.73
N TYR A 293 -2.82 13.95 12.04
CA TYR A 293 -3.59 13.18 11.07
C TYR A 293 -4.34 14.08 10.07
N VAL A 294 -4.30 13.70 8.80
CA VAL A 294 -5.07 14.32 7.72
C VAL A 294 -5.80 13.22 6.96
N GLU A 295 -7.13 13.23 7.03
CA GLU A 295 -8.02 12.20 6.45
C GLU A 295 -7.90 12.09 4.92
N ARG A 296 -7.73 13.22 4.23
CA ARG A 296 -7.77 13.33 2.77
C ARG A 296 -6.75 14.32 2.23
N GLY A 297 -6.16 13.99 1.10
CA GLY A 297 -5.18 14.81 0.40
C GLY A 297 -3.79 14.80 1.02
N SER A 298 -3.47 13.82 1.88
CA SER A 298 -2.13 13.69 2.47
C SER A 298 -1.25 12.71 1.69
N PHE A 299 -1.85 11.78 0.96
CA PHE A 299 -1.12 10.83 0.15
C PHE A 299 -0.17 11.50 -0.86
N LEU A 300 1.09 11.03 -0.87
CA LEU A 300 2.21 11.56 -1.66
C LEU A 300 2.53 13.05 -1.46
N GLU A 301 1.97 13.73 -0.45
CA GLU A 301 2.15 15.17 -0.31
C GLU A 301 3.60 15.54 0.06
N ILE A 302 4.27 14.74 0.89
CA ILE A 302 5.69 14.95 1.23
C ILE A 302 6.53 14.85 -0.05
N GLU A 303 6.39 13.76 -0.79
CA GLU A 303 7.18 13.51 -2.00
C GLU A 303 6.90 14.57 -3.08
N ARG A 304 5.63 14.94 -3.30
CA ARG A 304 5.25 15.96 -4.29
C ARG A 304 5.74 17.35 -3.92
N SER A 305 5.64 17.75 -2.65
CA SER A 305 6.16 19.04 -2.17
C SER A 305 7.68 19.10 -2.34
N VAL A 306 8.40 18.04 -1.96
CA VAL A 306 9.85 17.96 -2.16
C VAL A 306 10.25 18.00 -3.63
N LEU A 307 9.51 17.32 -4.52
CA LEU A 307 9.75 17.38 -5.96
C LEU A 307 9.61 18.80 -6.54
N ALA A 308 8.65 19.57 -6.02
CA ALA A 308 8.47 20.99 -6.37
C ALA A 308 9.57 21.90 -5.76
N GLY A 309 10.23 21.45 -4.70
CA GLY A 309 11.15 22.25 -3.88
C GLY A 309 10.46 23.00 -2.74
N ASP A 310 9.23 22.61 -2.41
CA ASP A 310 8.40 23.18 -1.35
C ASP A 310 8.50 22.37 -0.05
N ALA A 311 8.33 23.04 1.09
CA ALA A 311 8.22 22.35 2.36
C ALA A 311 6.89 21.56 2.45
N PRO A 312 6.92 20.29 2.90
CA PRO A 312 5.69 19.51 3.09
C PRO A 312 4.72 20.18 4.05
N LYS A 313 3.43 20.06 3.80
CA LYS A 313 2.34 20.73 4.54
C LYS A 313 1.51 19.79 5.42
N THR A 314 1.52 18.50 5.11
CA THR A 314 0.73 17.46 5.79
C THR A 314 1.65 16.35 6.33
N CYS A 315 1.06 15.28 6.88
CA CYS A 315 1.81 14.14 7.41
C CYS A 315 2.29 13.16 6.33
N GLY A 316 1.90 13.31 5.07
CA GLY A 316 2.16 12.26 4.08
C GLY A 316 1.41 10.97 4.40
N GLY A 317 1.98 9.84 4.00
CA GLY A 317 1.42 8.53 4.26
C GLY A 317 0.26 8.19 3.34
N ARG A 318 -0.70 7.41 3.84
CA ARG A 318 -1.94 7.06 3.17
C ARG A 318 -3.00 6.76 4.22
N ALA A 319 -4.02 7.63 4.33
CA ALA A 319 -5.18 7.38 5.18
C ALA A 319 -6.20 6.47 4.47
N LEU A 320 -7.08 5.81 5.24
CA LEU A 320 -8.03 4.82 4.72
C LEU A 320 -9.07 5.43 3.76
N ASN A 321 -9.52 6.66 4.03
CA ASN A 321 -10.49 7.36 3.21
C ASN A 321 -9.85 8.32 2.19
N ASP A 322 -8.53 8.29 2.01
CA ASP A 322 -7.84 9.17 1.06
C ASP A 322 -8.05 8.70 -0.38
N ASP A 323 -8.39 9.63 -1.28
CA ASP A 323 -8.58 9.34 -2.70
C ASP A 323 -7.23 9.35 -3.42
N VAL A 324 -6.51 8.26 -3.21
CA VAL A 324 -5.18 8.07 -3.78
C VAL A 324 -5.20 7.94 -5.30
N ILE A 325 -6.31 7.48 -5.88
CA ILE A 325 -6.41 7.22 -7.32
C ILE A 325 -6.42 8.54 -8.08
N ASP A 326 -7.21 9.50 -7.63
CA ASP A 326 -7.22 10.83 -8.22
C ASP A 326 -5.84 11.51 -8.05
N VAL A 327 -5.18 11.35 -6.90
CA VAL A 327 -3.81 11.86 -6.71
C VAL A 327 -2.81 11.24 -7.70
N LEU A 328 -2.85 9.92 -7.90
CA LEU A 328 -1.96 9.22 -8.83
C LEU A 328 -2.22 9.64 -10.28
N TYR A 329 -3.47 9.68 -10.72
CA TYR A 329 -3.81 10.09 -12.09
C TYR A 329 -3.40 11.53 -12.38
N ASN A 330 -3.64 12.47 -11.47
CA ASN A 330 -3.16 13.84 -11.64
C ASN A 330 -1.62 13.90 -11.66
N LEU A 331 -0.92 13.12 -10.83
CA LEU A 331 0.54 13.09 -10.89
C LEU A 331 1.05 12.55 -12.24
N TRP A 332 0.54 11.40 -12.69
CA TRP A 332 1.07 10.70 -13.85
C TRP A 332 0.68 11.35 -15.18
N ILE A 333 -0.54 11.88 -15.30
CA ILE A 333 -1.07 12.36 -16.59
C ILE A 333 -0.81 13.85 -16.77
N ASN A 334 -1.06 14.67 -15.74
CA ASN A 334 -1.03 16.13 -15.90
C ASN A 334 -0.06 16.85 -14.95
N ALA A 335 0.74 16.12 -14.16
CA ALA A 335 1.63 16.67 -13.13
C ALA A 335 0.95 17.61 -12.11
N GLY A 336 -0.37 17.46 -11.90
CA GLY A 336 -1.20 18.37 -11.11
C GLY A 336 -1.51 19.70 -11.79
N GLN A 337 -1.30 19.81 -13.11
CA GLN A 337 -1.62 20.98 -13.92
C GLN A 337 -2.94 20.79 -14.67
N GLY A 338 -3.64 21.90 -14.95
CA GLY A 338 -4.87 21.84 -15.73
C GLY A 338 -6.07 21.26 -14.95
N PRO A 339 -7.10 20.74 -15.65
CA PRO A 339 -8.29 20.19 -15.01
C PRO A 339 -7.97 18.95 -14.18
N ALA A 340 -8.58 18.84 -13.00
CA ALA A 340 -8.46 17.66 -12.16
C ALA A 340 -8.95 16.42 -12.90
N ILE A 341 -8.11 15.39 -12.94
CA ILE A 341 -8.45 14.06 -13.45
C ILE A 341 -9.05 13.27 -12.31
N SER A 342 -10.20 12.64 -12.56
CA SER A 342 -10.92 11.88 -11.55
C SER A 342 -11.53 10.64 -12.18
N ASP A 343 -11.49 9.52 -11.45
CA ASP A 343 -12.17 8.29 -11.84
C ASP A 343 -13.66 8.28 -11.49
N GLY A 344 -14.11 9.29 -10.75
CA GLY A 344 -15.49 9.49 -10.34
C GLY A 344 -15.90 8.73 -9.08
N VAL A 345 -14.95 8.22 -8.28
CA VAL A 345 -15.17 7.52 -7.01
C VAL A 345 -14.44 8.19 -5.84
N ASP A 346 -15.11 9.16 -5.21
CA ASP A 346 -14.48 9.97 -4.14
C ASP A 346 -14.51 9.31 -2.72
N ALA A 347 -15.25 8.21 -2.54
CA ALA A 347 -15.45 7.60 -1.23
C ALA A 347 -15.92 6.14 -1.29
N SER A 348 -15.58 5.37 -0.26
CA SER A 348 -16.11 4.02 -0.05
C SER A 348 -17.59 4.11 0.30
N SER A 349 -18.38 3.14 -0.15
CA SER A 349 -19.78 2.99 0.27
C SER A 349 -19.93 2.69 1.76
N ARG A 350 -18.86 2.22 2.41
CA ARG A 350 -18.69 2.17 3.87
C ARG A 350 -17.36 2.81 4.26
N PRO A 351 -17.36 4.13 4.54
CA PRO A 351 -16.16 4.84 4.97
C PRO A 351 -15.56 4.26 6.24
N ALA A 352 -14.24 4.36 6.37
CA ALA A 352 -13.50 4.09 7.60
C ALA A 352 -13.84 5.12 8.71
N SER A 353 -13.69 4.71 9.96
CA SER A 353 -13.81 5.53 11.16
C SER A 353 -12.47 6.12 11.59
N SER A 354 -12.52 7.16 12.42
CA SER A 354 -11.37 7.69 13.15
C SER A 354 -11.04 6.90 14.42
N ASP A 355 -11.87 5.92 14.78
CA ASP A 355 -11.70 5.15 16.01
C ASP A 355 -11.13 3.77 15.66
N PHE A 356 -10.16 3.30 16.43
CA PHE A 356 -9.59 1.95 16.30
C PHE A 356 -10.69 0.88 16.27
N PRO A 357 -10.64 -0.12 15.35
CA PRO A 357 -9.54 -0.44 14.43
C PRO A 357 -9.63 0.27 13.07
N TYR A 358 -10.32 1.41 12.99
CA TYR A 358 -10.45 2.34 11.86
C TYR A 358 -11.22 1.80 10.64
N LEU A 359 -11.12 0.52 10.30
CA LEU A 359 -11.86 -0.07 9.18
C LEU A 359 -13.30 -0.38 9.55
N ALA A 360 -14.21 -0.20 8.58
CA ALA A 360 -15.62 -0.56 8.75
C ALA A 360 -15.81 -2.09 8.96
N PRO A 361 -16.83 -2.50 9.74
CA PRO A 361 -17.14 -3.92 9.95
C PRO A 361 -17.37 -4.68 8.63
N PRO A 362 -17.04 -5.99 8.58
CA PRO A 362 -17.12 -6.77 7.36
C PRO A 362 -18.55 -6.84 6.81
N ASN A 363 -18.67 -7.01 5.50
CA ASN A 363 -19.89 -7.49 4.88
C ASN A 363 -20.20 -8.90 5.40
N ALA A 364 -21.38 -9.11 5.96
CA ALA A 364 -21.84 -10.41 6.45
C ALA A 364 -22.08 -11.42 5.31
N ASN A 365 -22.31 -10.94 4.09
CA ASN A 365 -22.53 -11.76 2.89
C ASN A 365 -21.64 -11.24 1.75
N PRO A 366 -20.31 -11.39 1.84
CA PRO A 366 -19.41 -10.92 0.79
C PRO A 366 -19.62 -11.74 -0.49
N PRO A 367 -19.38 -11.15 -1.67
CA PRO A 367 -19.43 -11.89 -2.93
C PRO A 367 -18.34 -12.96 -2.94
N ALA A 368 -18.63 -14.10 -3.57
CA ALA A 368 -17.62 -15.13 -3.81
C ALA A 368 -16.59 -14.67 -4.86
N PRO A 369 -15.33 -15.13 -4.78
CA PRO A 369 -14.36 -14.88 -5.83
C PRO A 369 -14.84 -15.49 -7.17
N PRO A 370 -14.57 -14.85 -8.31
CA PRO A 370 -14.81 -15.44 -9.63
C PRO A 370 -14.11 -16.80 -9.77
N ALA A 371 -14.75 -17.75 -10.46
CA ALA A 371 -14.23 -19.13 -10.61
C ALA A 371 -12.89 -19.27 -11.39
N HIS A 372 -12.34 -18.16 -11.88
CA HIS A 372 -11.15 -18.10 -12.74
C HIS A 372 -10.17 -16.98 -12.34
N ILE A 373 -10.05 -16.70 -11.04
CA ILE A 373 -8.87 -16.02 -10.51
C ILE A 373 -7.79 -17.07 -10.26
#